data_AF-A0A1H6JJZ4-F1
#
_entry.id   AF-A0A1H6JJZ4-F1
#
_cell.length_a   1.000
_cell.length_b   1.000
_cell.length_c   1.000
_cell.angle_alpha   90.00
_cell.angle_beta   90.00
_cell.angle_gamma   90.00
#
_symmetry.space_group_name_H-M   'P 1'
#
loop_
_entity.id
_entity.type
_entity.pdbx_description
1 polymer ?
#
loop_
_entity_poly.entity_id
_entity_poly.type
_entity_poly.pdbx_seq_one_letter_code
_entity_poly.pdbx_strand_id
1 'polypeptide(L)'
;MINNEILHIITFAKVRGIETKFIVYSGVATIYRNEINFDQSILFNTNWLIDTKKYWMKNLYDDPDGKSFFEKQSYYSFDDNETLLSALELALRHLKKYVLPVLDSVNSLKECIKYFWCYNSNLRIYSFDEDFHNEDKNNEGLLYFVIDDHSDMMNEFAYWSDLEKKYAEKYGSNLNSLEYYIDTINDFRIQQIQKRDKIYNNASDYEKTMEEIKNRMKKNNEYLASKI
;
A
#
# COMPACT_ATOMS: atom_id res chain seq x y z
N MET A 1 0.76 14.61 7.39
CA MET A 1 -0.63 14.31 6.98
C MET A 1 -0.97 15.26 5.85
N ILE A 2 -1.50 14.76 4.74
CA ILE A 2 -1.86 15.55 3.56
C ILE A 2 -3.39 15.69 3.57
N ASN A 3 -3.86 16.93 3.39
CA ASN A 3 -5.28 17.30 3.36
C ASN A 3 -6.10 16.80 4.56
N ASN A 4 -5.47 16.54 5.71
CA ASN A 4 -6.07 15.94 6.91
C ASN A 4 -6.71 14.55 6.71
N GLU A 5 -6.37 13.84 5.63
CA GLU A 5 -6.97 12.53 5.31
C GLU A 5 -5.98 11.46 4.84
N ILE A 6 -4.81 11.87 4.36
CA ILE A 6 -3.78 10.97 3.85
C ILE A 6 -2.56 10.98 4.78
N LEU A 7 -2.08 9.80 5.11
CA LEU A 7 -0.88 9.59 5.90
C LEU A 7 0.20 9.00 5.03
N HIS A 8 1.33 9.70 4.93
CA HIS A 8 2.60 9.12 4.51
C HIS A 8 3.36 8.67 5.73
N ILE A 9 3.77 7.42 5.75
CA ILE A 9 4.35 6.79 6.93
C ILE A 9 5.68 6.21 6.53
N ILE A 10 6.70 6.53 7.32
CA ILE A 10 8.04 5.97 7.22
C ILE A 10 8.42 5.55 8.64
N THR A 11 8.83 4.30 8.79
CA THR A 11 9.24 3.73 10.06
C THR A 11 10.35 2.71 9.82
N PHE A 12 10.98 2.26 10.90
CA PHE A 12 11.96 1.19 10.85
C PHE A 12 11.68 0.21 11.97
N ALA A 13 11.97 -1.06 11.71
CA ALA A 13 11.81 -2.13 12.68
C ALA A 13 13.02 -3.05 12.66
N LYS A 14 13.40 -3.57 13.82
CA LYS A 14 14.42 -4.62 13.91
C LYS A 14 13.97 -5.83 13.10
N VAL A 15 14.93 -6.49 12.46
CA VAL A 15 14.67 -7.79 11.85
C VAL A 15 14.36 -8.78 12.96
N ARG A 16 13.27 -9.54 12.82
CA ARG A 16 12.82 -10.48 13.86
C ARG A 16 13.94 -11.46 14.21
N GLY A 17 14.34 -11.47 15.48
CA GLY A 17 15.39 -12.36 15.99
C GLY A 17 16.82 -11.92 15.66
N ILE A 18 17.04 -10.72 15.11
CA ILE A 18 18.39 -10.20 14.83
C ILE A 18 18.51 -8.77 15.35
N GLU A 19 19.32 -8.58 16.39
CA GLU A 19 19.46 -7.28 17.05
C GLU A 19 20.26 -6.27 16.23
N THR A 20 21.18 -6.76 15.40
CA THR A 20 22.15 -6.01 14.58
C THR A 20 21.61 -5.64 13.20
N LYS A 21 20.29 -5.75 12.98
CA LYS A 21 19.67 -5.49 11.68
C LYS A 21 18.32 -4.78 11.81
N PHE A 22 18.05 -3.86 10.88
CA PHE A 22 16.74 -3.21 10.75
C PHE A 22 16.28 -3.13 9.29
N ILE A 23 14.97 -3.03 9.10
CA ILE A 23 14.32 -2.78 7.81
C ILE A 23 13.59 -1.44 7.91
N VAL A 24 13.65 -0.68 6.82
CA VAL A 24 12.82 0.53 6.66
C VAL A 24 11.54 0.16 5.95
N TYR A 25 10.42 0.50 6.57
CA TYR A 25 9.08 0.33 6.06
C TYR A 25 8.46 1.68 5.75
N SER A 26 7.72 1.75 4.66
CA SER A 26 6.97 2.93 4.32
C SER A 26 5.67 2.60 3.59
N GLY A 27 4.74 3.54 3.60
CA GLY A 27 3.48 3.36 2.89
C GLY A 27 2.56 4.55 3.01
N VAL A 28 1.42 4.40 2.34
CA VAL A 28 0.30 5.33 2.38
C VAL A 28 -0.85 4.67 3.13
N ALA A 29 -1.51 5.42 3.99
CA ALA A 29 -2.78 5.06 4.60
C ALA A 29 -3.76 6.23 4.47
N THR A 30 -5.05 5.94 4.42
CA THR A 30 -6.08 6.97 4.52
C THR A 30 -6.86 6.85 5.83
N ILE A 31 -7.53 7.92 6.26
CA ILE A 31 -8.43 7.86 7.42
C ILE A 31 -9.68 7.01 7.17
N TYR A 32 -9.89 6.52 5.94
CA TYR A 32 -11.05 5.71 5.53
C TYR A 32 -10.80 4.20 5.62
N ARG A 33 -9.58 3.79 5.94
CA ARG A 33 -9.27 2.38 6.23
C ARG A 33 -9.91 1.91 7.54
N ASN A 34 -10.03 0.61 7.71
CA ASN A 34 -10.68 0.02 8.89
C ASN A 34 -10.01 0.38 10.23
N GLU A 35 -8.68 0.43 10.27
CA GLU A 35 -7.93 0.78 11.47
C GLU A 35 -6.56 1.35 11.14
N ILE A 36 -6.20 2.41 11.84
CA ILE A 36 -4.82 2.89 12.01
C ILE A 36 -4.41 2.58 13.45
N ASN A 37 -3.36 1.79 13.63
CA ASN A 37 -2.85 1.43 14.94
C ASN A 37 -1.32 1.28 14.91
N PHE A 38 -0.63 2.25 15.51
CA PHE A 38 0.83 2.30 15.66
C PHE A 38 1.32 1.68 16.96
N ASP A 39 0.42 1.25 17.85
CA ASP A 39 0.79 0.55 19.09
C ASP A 39 1.04 -0.95 18.84
N GLN A 40 0.62 -1.44 17.68
CA GLN A 40 0.86 -2.81 17.24
C GLN A 40 2.23 -2.98 16.57
N SER A 41 2.73 -4.22 16.58
CA SER A 41 3.92 -4.59 15.83
C SER A 41 3.78 -4.24 14.34
N ILE A 42 4.90 -3.89 13.70
CA ILE A 42 4.96 -3.62 12.27
C ILE A 42 4.35 -4.75 11.42
N LEU A 43 4.40 -5.99 11.90
CA LEU A 43 3.84 -7.17 11.24
C LEU A 43 2.31 -7.08 11.05
N PHE A 44 1.59 -6.36 11.90
CA PHE A 44 0.16 -6.10 11.72
C PHE A 44 -0.14 -5.04 10.66
N ASN A 45 0.91 -4.33 10.21
CA ASN A 45 0.84 -3.25 9.25
C ASN A 45 1.55 -3.57 7.93
N THR A 46 2.14 -4.76 7.75
CA THR A 46 2.85 -5.15 6.52
C THR A 46 1.94 -5.36 5.32
N ASN A 47 0.62 -5.37 5.52
CA ASN A 47 -0.36 -5.36 4.44
C ASN A 47 -0.51 -3.97 3.81
N TRP A 48 0.14 -2.92 4.31
CA TRP A 48 0.15 -1.59 3.69
C TRP A 48 1.44 -0.79 3.84
N LEU A 49 2.30 -1.18 4.79
CA LEU A 49 3.68 -0.76 4.87
C LEU A 49 4.56 -1.80 4.17
N ILE A 50 5.36 -1.34 3.21
CA ILE A 50 6.27 -2.18 2.42
C ILE A 50 7.71 -1.71 2.59
N ASP A 51 8.66 -2.61 2.34
CA ASP A 51 10.07 -2.28 2.48
C ASP A 51 10.58 -1.40 1.33
N THR A 52 11.71 -0.71 1.56
CA THR A 52 12.37 0.12 0.54
C THR A 52 12.71 -0.66 -0.73
N LYS A 53 13.05 -1.95 -0.60
CA LYS A 53 13.39 -2.82 -1.74
C LYS A 53 12.23 -2.90 -2.72
N LYS A 54 10.99 -3.02 -2.24
CA LYS A 54 9.80 -3.09 -3.10
C LYS A 54 9.62 -1.83 -3.96
N TYR A 55 9.91 -0.63 -3.43
CA TYR A 55 9.91 0.60 -4.23
C TYR A 55 11.01 0.61 -5.29
N TRP A 56 12.22 0.22 -4.92
CA TRP A 56 13.34 0.11 -5.85
C TRP A 56 13.00 -0.84 -7.01
N MET A 57 12.45 -2.02 -6.69
CA MET A 57 12.08 -3.03 -7.67
C MET A 57 10.93 -2.58 -8.58
N LYS A 58 9.82 -2.07 -8.01
CA LYS A 58 8.60 -1.72 -8.75
C LYS A 58 8.78 -0.54 -9.70
N ASN A 59 9.62 0.42 -9.36
CA ASN A 59 9.95 1.55 -10.24
C ASN A 59 11.06 1.22 -11.25
N LEU A 60 11.57 -0.01 -11.25
CA LEU A 60 12.59 -0.49 -12.18
C LEU A 60 13.85 0.38 -12.21
N TYR A 61 14.21 1.00 -11.07
CA TYR A 61 15.41 1.82 -10.98
C TYR A 61 16.62 1.07 -11.54
N ASP A 62 17.31 1.70 -12.48
CA ASP A 62 18.52 1.17 -13.08
C ASP A 62 19.72 1.93 -12.54
N ASP A 63 20.10 1.58 -11.31
CA ASP A 63 21.24 2.18 -10.65
C ASP A 63 22.13 1.12 -9.98
N PRO A 64 23.47 1.17 -10.19
CA PRO A 64 24.38 0.16 -9.68
C PRO A 64 24.36 0.03 -8.15
N ASP A 65 24.19 1.14 -7.43
CA ASP A 65 24.19 1.18 -5.97
C ASP A 65 23.01 0.39 -5.40
N GLY A 66 21.80 0.72 -5.83
CA GLY A 66 20.57 0.03 -5.47
C GLY A 66 20.61 -1.44 -5.86
N LYS A 67 21.10 -1.75 -7.06
CA LYS A 67 21.28 -3.14 -7.52
C LYS A 67 22.19 -3.93 -6.59
N SER A 68 23.38 -3.39 -6.30
CA SER A 68 24.38 -4.05 -5.46
C SER A 68 23.89 -4.36 -4.04
N PHE A 69 22.99 -3.52 -3.52
CA PHE A 69 22.41 -3.64 -2.19
C PHE A 69 21.16 -4.53 -2.20
N PHE A 70 20.14 -4.17 -2.98
CA PHE A 70 18.80 -4.77 -2.91
C PHE A 70 18.69 -6.15 -3.58
N GLU A 71 19.57 -6.49 -4.52
CA GLU A 71 19.66 -7.88 -5.02
C GLU A 71 20.17 -8.84 -3.94
N LYS A 72 21.02 -8.36 -3.02
CA LYS A 72 21.65 -9.18 -1.97
C LYS A 72 20.86 -9.20 -0.68
N GLN A 73 20.23 -8.08 -0.29
CA GLN A 73 19.54 -7.95 1.00
C GLN A 73 18.44 -6.89 0.97
N SER A 74 17.52 -6.93 1.94
CA SER A 74 16.47 -5.92 2.14
C SER A 74 16.55 -5.23 3.51
N TYR A 75 17.66 -5.42 4.24
CA TYR A 75 17.88 -4.91 5.59
C TYR A 75 19.23 -4.20 5.68
N TYR A 76 19.34 -3.34 6.68
CA TYR A 76 20.54 -2.60 7.03
C TYR A 76 21.16 -3.25 8.27
N SER A 77 22.48 -3.47 8.26
CA SER A 77 23.20 -4.17 9.33
C SER A 77 24.13 -3.22 10.08
N PHE A 78 24.33 -3.45 11.37
CA PHE A 78 25.19 -2.66 12.26
C PHE A 78 25.66 -3.52 13.44
N ASP A 79 26.87 -3.32 13.93
CA ASP A 79 27.44 -4.06 15.08
C ASP A 79 27.70 -3.16 16.31
N ASP A 80 27.81 -1.85 16.08
CA ASP A 80 28.08 -0.82 17.08
C ASP A 80 27.38 0.51 16.71
N ASN A 81 27.60 1.56 17.50
CA ASN A 81 26.97 2.85 17.27
C ASN A 81 27.44 3.55 15.98
N GLU A 82 28.70 3.38 15.58
CA GLU A 82 29.25 4.03 14.38
C GLU A 82 28.71 3.38 13.10
N THR A 83 28.66 2.06 13.09
CA THR A 83 28.05 1.28 12.01
C THR A 83 26.54 1.46 11.97
N LEU A 84 25.87 1.66 13.13
CA LEU A 84 24.45 2.02 13.17
C LEU A 84 24.19 3.39 12.52
N LEU A 85 25.00 4.40 12.84
CA LEU A 85 24.88 5.71 12.20
C LEU A 85 25.08 5.61 10.69
N SER A 86 26.11 4.88 10.24
CA SER A 86 26.38 4.63 8.82
C SER A 86 25.22 3.90 8.13
N ALA A 87 24.61 2.93 8.80
CA ALA A 87 23.45 2.20 8.31
C ALA A 87 22.21 3.09 8.19
N LEU A 88 21.98 3.98 9.16
CA LEU A 88 20.90 4.97 9.14
C LEU A 88 21.10 6.01 8.03
N GLU A 89 22.33 6.47 7.79
CA GLU A 89 22.64 7.38 6.69
C GLU A 89 22.40 6.72 5.32
N LEU A 90 22.80 5.46 5.16
CA LEU A 90 22.50 4.68 3.96
C LEU A 90 20.99 4.50 3.76
N ALA A 91 20.27 4.17 4.83
CA ALA A 91 18.82 4.05 4.81
C ALA A 91 18.13 5.36 4.41
N LEU A 92 18.60 6.51 4.93
CA LEU A 92 18.10 7.82 4.57
C LEU A 92 18.36 8.15 3.08
N ARG A 93 19.54 7.79 2.55
CA ARG A 93 19.84 7.96 1.12
C ARG A 93 18.89 7.13 0.25
N HIS A 94 18.66 5.87 0.60
CA HIS A 94 17.72 5.02 -0.12
C HIS A 94 16.28 5.53 -0.03
N LEU A 95 15.84 5.99 1.14
CA LEU A 95 14.53 6.63 1.32
C LEU A 95 14.35 7.83 0.39
N LYS A 96 15.31 8.76 0.39
CA LYS A 96 15.27 9.95 -0.46
C LYS A 96 15.24 9.62 -1.94
N LYS A 97 15.93 8.55 -2.36
CA LYS A 97 16.05 8.17 -3.76
C LYS A 97 14.85 7.36 -4.28
N TYR A 98 14.36 6.42 -3.48
CA TYR A 98 13.40 5.40 -3.95
C TYR A 98 12.00 5.53 -3.36
N VAL A 99 11.87 6.07 -2.15
CA VAL A 99 10.59 6.09 -1.43
C VAL A 99 9.93 7.45 -1.52
N LEU A 100 10.65 8.52 -1.16
CA LEU A 100 10.07 9.87 -1.10
C LEU A 100 9.46 10.31 -2.44
N PRO A 101 10.08 10.08 -3.62
CA PRO A 101 9.46 10.48 -4.88
C PRO A 101 8.10 9.83 -5.14
N VAL A 102 7.93 8.59 -4.68
CA VAL A 102 6.66 7.86 -4.78
C VAL A 102 5.65 8.43 -3.79
N LEU A 103 6.03 8.58 -2.52
CA LEU A 103 5.11 9.14 -1.51
C LEU A 103 4.68 10.57 -1.88
N ASP A 104 5.61 11.45 -2.26
CA ASP A 104 5.33 12.86 -2.62
C ASP A 104 4.34 13.00 -3.78
N SER A 105 4.28 12.00 -4.68
CA SER A 105 3.29 11.96 -5.77
C SER A 105 1.87 11.64 -5.29
N VAL A 106 1.71 11.05 -4.10
CA VAL A 106 0.42 10.65 -3.53
C VAL A 106 -0.16 11.77 -2.68
N ASN A 107 -0.80 12.73 -3.36
CA ASN A 107 -1.33 13.95 -2.73
C ASN A 107 -2.86 14.09 -2.80
N SER A 108 -3.56 13.08 -3.31
CA SER A 108 -5.02 13.00 -3.35
C SER A 108 -5.50 11.56 -3.17
N LEU A 109 -6.78 11.37 -2.84
CA LEU A 109 -7.38 10.04 -2.71
C LEU A 109 -7.34 9.25 -4.03
N LYS A 110 -7.44 9.92 -5.18
CA LYS A 110 -7.29 9.27 -6.48
C LYS A 110 -5.87 8.74 -6.69
N GLU A 111 -4.86 9.50 -6.30
CA GLU A 111 -3.47 9.01 -6.33
C GLU A 111 -3.22 7.92 -5.27
N CYS A 112 -3.96 7.91 -4.15
CA CYS A 112 -3.92 6.78 -3.21
C CYS A 112 -4.41 5.49 -3.86
N ILE A 113 -5.52 5.52 -4.62
CA ILE A 113 -6.02 4.35 -5.35
C ILE A 113 -4.96 3.82 -6.32
N LYS A 114 -4.35 4.68 -7.14
CA LYS A 114 -3.25 4.28 -8.04
C LYS A 114 -2.05 3.69 -7.27
N TYR A 115 -1.68 4.30 -6.15
CA TYR A 115 -0.62 3.79 -5.28
C TYR A 115 -0.94 2.38 -4.77
N PHE A 116 -2.15 2.14 -4.29
CA PHE A 116 -2.56 0.83 -3.81
C PHE A 116 -2.54 -0.21 -4.94
N TRP A 117 -3.06 0.10 -6.13
CA TRP A 117 -2.91 -0.79 -7.29
C TRP A 117 -1.46 -1.27 -7.52
N CYS A 118 -0.47 -0.39 -7.36
CA CYS A 118 0.93 -0.69 -7.70
C CYS A 118 1.72 -1.31 -6.55
N TYR A 119 1.49 -0.86 -5.33
CA TYR A 119 2.31 -1.17 -4.17
C TYR A 119 1.60 -2.06 -3.15
N ASN A 120 0.27 -2.10 -3.14
CA ASN A 120 -0.53 -2.77 -2.14
C ASN A 120 -1.95 -3.11 -2.63
N SER A 121 -2.16 -4.35 -3.05
CA SER A 121 -3.35 -4.84 -3.74
C SER A 121 -4.64 -4.96 -2.90
N ASN A 122 -4.74 -4.27 -1.78
CA ASN A 122 -5.88 -4.34 -0.86
C ASN A 122 -6.91 -3.21 -1.10
N LEU A 123 -7.47 -3.15 -2.33
CA LEU A 123 -8.60 -2.26 -2.71
C LEU A 123 -9.94 -3.00 -2.80
N ARG A 124 -10.15 -4.01 -1.95
CA ARG A 124 -11.31 -4.89 -2.02
C ARG A 124 -12.59 -4.18 -1.55
N ILE A 125 -13.65 -4.24 -2.34
CA ILE A 125 -15.01 -3.83 -2.02
C ILE A 125 -15.79 -5.07 -1.56
N TYR A 126 -16.32 -5.03 -0.35
CA TYR A 126 -17.12 -6.11 0.23
C TYR A 126 -18.61 -5.83 0.05
N SER A 127 -19.41 -6.88 -0.12
CA SER A 127 -20.86 -6.75 -0.12
C SER A 127 -21.41 -6.81 1.31
N PHE A 128 -22.48 -6.06 1.61
CA PHE A 128 -23.03 -5.96 2.98
C PHE A 128 -23.55 -7.28 3.54
N ASP A 129 -24.09 -8.14 2.67
CA ASP A 129 -24.66 -9.43 3.06
C ASP A 129 -23.59 -10.51 3.31
N GLU A 130 -22.33 -10.27 2.94
CA GLU A 130 -21.24 -11.24 3.14
C GLU A 130 -20.45 -11.00 4.44
N ASP A 131 -20.14 -9.76 4.85
CA ASP A 131 -19.10 -9.58 5.88
C ASP A 131 -19.04 -8.23 6.60
N PHE A 132 -19.69 -8.13 7.76
CA PHE A 132 -19.10 -7.37 8.88
C PHE A 132 -18.22 -8.25 9.78
N HIS A 133 -18.08 -9.55 9.47
CA HIS A 133 -17.35 -10.54 10.25
C HIS A 133 -16.05 -11.07 9.63
N ASN A 134 -15.73 -10.81 8.35
CA ASN A 134 -14.46 -11.29 7.80
C ASN A 134 -13.24 -10.67 8.48
N GLU A 135 -12.22 -11.49 8.68
CA GLU A 135 -10.95 -11.17 9.33
C GLU A 135 -10.05 -10.26 8.46
N ASP A 136 -10.39 -10.07 7.19
CA ASP A 136 -9.59 -9.33 6.19
C ASP A 136 -10.02 -7.85 6.06
N LYS A 137 -10.35 -7.21 7.19
CA LYS A 137 -10.90 -5.83 7.25
C LYS A 137 -9.90 -4.76 6.83
N ASN A 138 -8.62 -5.08 6.68
CA ASN A 138 -7.57 -4.09 6.54
C ASN A 138 -7.29 -3.75 5.07
N ASN A 139 -8.27 -3.10 4.43
CA ASN A 139 -8.25 -2.68 3.02
C ASN A 139 -8.73 -1.22 2.85
N GLU A 140 -8.50 -0.68 1.66
CA GLU A 140 -8.77 0.72 1.26
C GLU A 140 -9.85 0.79 0.15
N GLY A 141 -10.64 -0.27 -0.05
CA GLY A 141 -11.63 -0.34 -1.14
C GLY A 141 -12.78 0.67 -1.02
N LEU A 142 -13.06 1.17 0.18
CA LEU A 142 -14.08 2.21 0.39
C LEU A 142 -13.71 3.56 -0.24
N LEU A 143 -12.45 3.77 -0.63
CA LEU A 143 -12.03 5.00 -1.30
C LEU A 143 -12.82 5.29 -2.57
N TYR A 144 -13.24 4.26 -3.31
CA TYR A 144 -14.06 4.43 -4.52
C TYR A 144 -15.39 5.12 -4.24
N PHE A 145 -15.97 4.96 -3.05
CA PHE A 145 -17.19 5.69 -2.65
C PHE A 145 -16.89 7.10 -2.15
N VAL A 146 -15.75 7.29 -1.45
CA VAL A 146 -15.34 8.60 -0.96
C VAL A 146 -15.11 9.59 -2.12
N ILE A 147 -14.53 9.12 -3.22
CA ILE A 147 -14.26 9.94 -4.41
C ILE A 147 -15.36 9.87 -5.47
N ASP A 148 -16.49 9.22 -5.17
CA ASP A 148 -17.63 9.04 -6.09
C ASP A 148 -17.20 8.46 -7.46
N ASP A 149 -16.32 7.46 -7.44
CA ASP A 149 -15.75 6.89 -8.66
C ASP A 149 -16.64 5.78 -9.23
N HIS A 150 -17.18 6.08 -10.42
CA HIS A 150 -17.98 5.18 -11.24
C HIS A 150 -17.21 4.61 -12.45
N SER A 151 -15.91 4.85 -12.55
CA SER A 151 -15.08 4.30 -13.63
C SER A 151 -15.03 2.78 -13.60
N ASP A 152 -14.57 2.16 -14.68
CA ASP A 152 -14.27 0.73 -14.70
C ASP A 152 -12.87 0.42 -14.15
N MET A 153 -12.15 1.36 -13.54
CA MET A 153 -10.80 1.16 -13.01
C MET A 153 -9.77 0.67 -14.07
N MET A 154 -10.08 0.80 -15.37
CA MET A 154 -9.23 0.25 -16.44
C MET A 154 -7.91 1.00 -16.56
N ASN A 155 -7.88 2.29 -16.27
CA ASN A 155 -6.65 3.08 -16.31
C ASN A 155 -5.64 2.60 -15.25
N GLU A 156 -6.11 2.37 -14.03
CA GLU A 156 -5.31 1.86 -12.92
C GLU A 156 -4.83 0.44 -13.20
N PHE A 157 -5.71 -0.43 -13.71
CA PHE A 157 -5.37 -1.79 -14.10
C PHE A 157 -4.35 -1.83 -15.26
N ALA A 158 -4.54 -1.01 -16.29
CA ALA A 158 -3.62 -0.93 -17.43
C ALA A 158 -2.23 -0.45 -16.96
N TYR A 159 -2.18 0.57 -16.11
CA TYR A 159 -0.93 1.07 -15.53
C TYR A 159 -0.21 -0.01 -14.70
N TRP A 160 -0.95 -0.68 -13.80
CA TRP A 160 -0.40 -1.78 -13.00
C TRP A 160 0.12 -2.93 -13.87
N SER A 161 -0.67 -3.38 -14.85
CA SER A 161 -0.30 -4.52 -15.70
C SER A 161 0.92 -4.23 -16.59
N ASP A 162 1.07 -2.99 -17.07
CA ASP A 162 2.28 -2.53 -17.77
C ASP A 162 3.53 -2.59 -16.87
N LEU A 163 3.41 -2.14 -15.61
CA LEU A 163 4.49 -2.24 -14.64
C LEU A 163 4.87 -3.69 -14.33
N GLU A 164 3.90 -4.59 -14.17
CA GLU A 164 4.19 -6.01 -13.91
C GLU A 164 4.87 -6.69 -15.11
N LYS A 165 4.48 -6.35 -16.35
CA LYS A 165 5.14 -6.83 -17.57
C LYS A 165 6.59 -6.39 -17.64
N LYS A 166 6.85 -5.09 -17.46
CA LYS A 166 8.21 -4.55 -17.44
C LYS A 166 9.05 -5.15 -16.31
N TYR A 167 8.44 -5.40 -15.15
CA TYR A 167 9.08 -6.10 -14.04
C TYR A 167 9.46 -7.53 -14.41
N ALA A 168 8.56 -8.29 -15.02
CA ALA A 168 8.83 -9.65 -15.47
C ALA A 168 9.93 -9.72 -16.53
N GLU A 169 9.93 -8.80 -17.49
CA GLU A 169 10.99 -8.67 -18.50
C GLU A 169 12.36 -8.39 -17.85
N LYS A 170 12.41 -7.46 -16.89
CA LYS A 170 13.67 -7.06 -16.23
C LYS A 170 14.26 -8.18 -15.36
N TYR A 171 13.44 -8.92 -14.65
CA TYR A 171 13.88 -9.91 -13.65
C TYR A 171 13.70 -11.38 -14.08
N GLY A 172 13.26 -11.63 -15.32
CA GLY A 172 13.18 -12.97 -15.90
C GLY A 172 12.05 -13.84 -15.37
N SER A 173 10.90 -13.23 -15.04
CA SER A 173 9.70 -13.99 -14.61
C SER A 173 9.05 -14.71 -15.80
N ASN A 174 8.39 -15.84 -15.55
CA ASN A 174 7.68 -16.59 -16.59
C ASN A 174 6.46 -15.80 -17.11
N LEU A 175 6.52 -15.39 -18.38
CA LEU A 175 5.47 -14.58 -19.01
C LEU A 175 4.11 -15.27 -19.06
N ASN A 176 4.03 -16.59 -19.30
CA ASN A 176 2.75 -17.31 -19.33
C ASN A 176 2.07 -17.30 -17.96
N SER A 177 2.86 -17.39 -16.87
CA SER A 177 2.32 -17.27 -15.52
C SER A 177 1.88 -15.84 -15.19
N LEU A 178 2.54 -14.84 -15.79
CA LEU A 178 2.17 -13.44 -15.64
C LEU A 178 0.86 -13.13 -16.36
N GLU A 179 0.68 -13.58 -17.59
CA GLU A 179 -0.56 -13.36 -18.36
C GLU A 179 -1.76 -13.94 -17.62
N TYR A 180 -1.66 -15.19 -17.16
CA TYR A 180 -2.70 -15.81 -16.32
C TYR A 180 -2.98 -15.00 -15.04
N TYR A 181 -1.94 -14.48 -14.40
CA TYR A 181 -2.09 -13.64 -13.21
C TYR A 181 -2.79 -12.31 -13.53
N ILE A 182 -2.42 -11.65 -14.63
CA ILE A 182 -3.06 -10.41 -15.10
C ILE A 182 -4.55 -10.65 -15.39
N ASP A 183 -4.88 -11.75 -16.06
CA ASP A 183 -6.28 -12.14 -16.33
C ASP A 183 -7.06 -12.37 -15.04
N THR A 184 -6.47 -13.07 -14.07
CA THR A 184 -7.07 -13.28 -12.74
C THR A 184 -7.36 -11.96 -12.02
N ILE A 185 -6.43 -11.00 -12.10
CA ILE A 185 -6.61 -9.67 -11.51
C ILE A 185 -7.67 -8.85 -12.27
N ASN A 186 -7.77 -9.01 -13.59
CA ASN A 186 -8.82 -8.38 -14.39
C ASN A 186 -10.22 -8.92 -14.03
N ASP A 187 -10.35 -10.24 -13.86
CA ASP A 187 -11.59 -10.86 -13.40
C ASP A 187 -11.96 -10.35 -12.00
N PHE A 188 -10.98 -10.25 -11.11
CA PHE A 188 -11.18 -9.66 -9.79
C PHE A 188 -11.68 -8.21 -9.88
N ARG A 189 -11.08 -7.37 -10.73
CA ARG A 189 -11.52 -5.98 -10.99
C ARG A 189 -12.99 -5.93 -11.41
N ILE A 190 -13.40 -6.78 -12.38
CA ILE A 190 -14.77 -6.84 -12.86
C ILE A 190 -15.73 -7.20 -11.72
N GLN A 191 -15.37 -8.15 -10.87
CA GLN A 191 -16.16 -8.50 -9.68
C GLN A 191 -16.27 -7.33 -8.69
N GLN A 192 -15.20 -6.56 -8.48
CA GLN A 192 -15.24 -5.38 -7.59
C GLN A 192 -16.17 -4.31 -8.13
N ILE A 193 -16.16 -4.06 -9.44
CA ILE A 193 -17.08 -3.12 -10.11
C ILE A 193 -18.53 -3.56 -9.92
N GLN A 194 -18.83 -4.83 -10.14
CA GLN A 194 -20.19 -5.37 -9.92
C GLN A 194 -20.66 -5.17 -8.47
N LYS A 195 -19.78 -5.40 -7.49
CA LYS A 195 -20.09 -5.16 -6.07
C LYS A 195 -20.35 -3.68 -5.79
N ARG A 196 -19.48 -2.80 -6.31
CA ARG A 196 -19.62 -1.34 -6.19
C ARG A 196 -20.93 -0.84 -6.78
N ASP A 197 -21.24 -1.27 -8.00
CA ASP A 197 -22.42 -0.84 -8.74
C ASP A 197 -23.70 -1.39 -8.07
N LYS A 198 -23.67 -2.60 -7.49
CA LYS A 198 -24.76 -3.11 -6.65
C LYS A 198 -25.03 -2.18 -5.46
N ILE A 199 -23.97 -1.73 -4.77
CA ILE A 199 -24.09 -0.81 -3.63
C ILE A 199 -24.66 0.54 -4.07
N TYR A 200 -24.13 1.15 -5.14
CA TYR A 200 -24.66 2.43 -5.65
C TYR A 200 -26.14 2.34 -6.08
N ASN A 201 -26.57 1.20 -6.62
CA ASN A 201 -27.94 1.00 -7.07
C ASN A 201 -28.90 0.54 -5.95
N ASN A 202 -28.42 0.38 -4.71
CA ASN A 202 -29.24 0.05 -3.56
C ASN A 202 -29.09 1.12 -2.47
N ALA A 203 -30.12 1.93 -2.29
CA ALA A 203 -30.11 3.03 -1.31
C ALA A 203 -29.78 2.58 0.12
N SER A 204 -30.25 1.41 0.55
CA SER A 204 -29.97 0.87 1.89
C SER A 204 -28.50 0.48 2.06
N ASP A 205 -27.91 -0.18 1.05
CA ASP A 205 -26.50 -0.59 1.08
C ASP A 205 -25.58 0.63 0.96
N TYR A 206 -25.94 1.60 0.11
CA TYR A 206 -25.22 2.86 -0.02
C TYR A 206 -25.21 3.65 1.29
N GLU A 207 -26.35 3.79 1.96
CA GLU A 207 -26.45 4.48 3.24
C GLU A 207 -25.55 3.85 4.30
N LYS A 208 -25.58 2.51 4.43
CA LYS A 208 -24.69 1.77 5.34
C LYS A 208 -23.21 1.95 4.99
N THR A 209 -22.87 2.02 3.71
CA THR A 209 -21.49 2.29 3.24
C THR A 209 -21.02 3.65 3.71
N MET A 210 -21.84 4.68 3.50
CA MET A 210 -21.50 6.04 3.88
C MET A 210 -21.43 6.20 5.41
N GLU A 211 -22.25 5.46 6.16
CA GLU A 211 -22.15 5.41 7.62
C GLU A 211 -20.83 4.76 8.09
N GLU A 212 -20.44 3.63 7.50
CA GLU A 212 -19.17 2.96 7.82
C GLU A 212 -17.96 3.86 7.50
N ILE A 213 -17.98 4.57 6.36
CA ILE A 213 -16.93 5.54 6.00
C ILE A 213 -16.81 6.63 7.08
N LYS A 214 -17.94 7.19 7.55
CA LYS A 214 -17.95 8.19 8.63
C LYS A 214 -17.40 7.62 9.94
N ASN A 215 -17.76 6.38 10.28
CA ASN A 215 -17.30 5.71 11.49
C ASN A 215 -15.78 5.48 11.47
N ARG A 216 -15.23 4.98 10.36
CA ARG A 216 -13.78 4.81 10.17
C ARG A 216 -13.03 6.13 10.26
N MET A 217 -13.53 7.15 9.57
CA MET A 217 -12.98 8.49 9.61
C MET A 217 -12.91 9.02 11.05
N LYS A 218 -14.01 8.93 11.81
CA LYS A 218 -14.07 9.35 13.20
C LYS A 218 -13.07 8.58 14.06
N LYS A 219 -13.13 7.24 14.05
CA LYS A 219 -12.26 6.35 14.82
C LYS A 219 -10.78 6.64 14.58
N ASN A 220 -10.38 6.75 13.31
CA ASN A 220 -8.99 6.97 12.94
C ASN A 220 -8.51 8.37 13.30
N ASN A 221 -9.36 9.41 13.15
CA ASN A 221 -9.02 10.76 13.59
C ASN A 221 -8.87 10.86 15.11
N GLU A 222 -9.75 10.22 15.88
CA GLU A 222 -9.65 10.16 17.35
C GLU A 222 -8.35 9.45 17.77
N TYR A 223 -8.00 8.34 17.12
CA TYR A 223 -6.74 7.65 17.37
C TYR A 223 -5.54 8.54 17.05
N LEU A 224 -5.50 9.15 15.87
CA LEU A 224 -4.38 10.00 15.46
C LEU A 224 -4.21 11.23 16.35
N ALA A 225 -5.31 11.85 16.78
CA ALA A 225 -5.29 12.96 17.73
C ALA A 225 -4.77 12.56 19.13
N SER A 226 -4.79 11.27 19.47
CA SER A 226 -4.20 10.77 20.72
C SER A 226 -2.69 10.51 20.64
N LYS A 227 -2.10 10.56 19.42
CA LYS A 227 -0.70 10.23 19.16
C LYS A 227 0.16 11.43 18.77
N ILE A 228 -0.46 12.52 18.36
CA ILE A 228 0.17 13.80 17.97
C ILE A 228 -0.11 14.81 19.08
#